data_AF-A0AAD7TAZ7-F1
#
_entry.id   AF-A0AAD7TAZ7-F1
#
_cell.length_a   1.000
_cell.length_b   1.000
_cell.length_c   1.000
_cell.angle_alpha   90.00
_cell.angle_beta   90.00
_cell.angle_gamma   90.00
#
_symmetry.space_group_name_H-M   'P 1'
#
loop_
_entity.id
_entity.type
_entity.pdbx_description
1 polymer ?
#
loop_
_entity_poly.entity_id
_entity_poly.type
_entity_poly.pdbx_seq_one_letter_code
_entity_poly.pdbx_strand_id
1 'polypeptide(L)'
;MLNSLNLQLQGQGKLICDMYSHIKAFEVKLALLLEQVKKHNFIHLPGTQNLSAENPAVPFPAEKCVEALEMLKAEFGVRFRQLHVNAKEIRLFQNPFVADIDEAQPSYQFELSELQNCDVLKDAFKPNSLIDFYAALPNDTYPNIKNTQ
;
A
#
# COMPACT_ATOMS: atom_id res chain seq x y z
N MET A 1 0.30 15.28 5.62
CA MET A 1 0.58 13.93 5.08
C MET A 1 0.33 12.84 6.12
N LEU A 2 0.98 12.86 7.29
CA LEU A 2 0.85 11.82 8.31
C LEU A 2 -0.58 11.68 8.89
N ASN A 3 -1.25 12.79 9.20
CA ASN A 3 -2.65 12.77 9.67
C ASN A 3 -3.60 12.13 8.65
N SER A 4 -3.36 12.36 7.35
CA SER A 4 -4.16 11.74 6.29
C SER A 4 -3.95 10.24 6.24
N LEU A 5 -2.71 9.76 6.38
CA LEU A 5 -2.46 8.32 6.48
C LEU A 5 -3.14 7.75 7.74
N ASN A 6 -3.02 8.42 8.87
CA ASN A 6 -3.64 7.96 10.11
C ASN A 6 -5.15 7.76 9.95
N LEU A 7 -5.85 8.72 9.34
CA LEU A 7 -7.28 8.58 9.03
C LEU A 7 -7.57 7.44 8.05
N GLN A 8 -6.69 7.17 7.09
CA GLN A 8 -6.83 6.06 6.13
C GLN A 8 -6.66 4.69 6.78
N LEU A 9 -5.84 4.59 7.83
CA LEU A 9 -5.58 3.35 8.56
C LEU A 9 -6.56 3.10 9.71
N GLN A 10 -7.32 4.11 10.12
CA GLN A 10 -8.30 4.02 11.19
C GLN A 10 -9.71 3.72 10.64
N GLY A 11 -10.57 3.19 11.52
CA GLY A 11 -11.95 2.82 11.22
C GLY A 11 -12.14 1.30 11.13
N GLN A 12 -13.41 0.87 11.19
CA GLN A 12 -13.78 -0.54 11.07
C GLN A 12 -13.94 -0.94 9.60
N GLY A 13 -13.77 -2.23 9.30
CA GLY A 13 -14.00 -2.80 7.95
C GLY A 13 -12.90 -2.48 6.94
N LYS A 14 -11.73 -2.00 7.36
CA LYS A 14 -10.58 -1.80 6.47
C LYS A 14 -9.90 -3.14 6.16
N LEU A 15 -9.79 -3.47 4.87
CA LEU A 15 -9.05 -4.64 4.44
C LEU A 15 -7.54 -4.37 4.53
N ILE A 16 -6.79 -5.44 4.81
CA ILE A 16 -5.33 -5.36 4.94
C ILE A 16 -4.66 -4.86 3.65
N CYS A 17 -5.20 -5.21 2.47
CA CYS A 17 -4.71 -4.74 1.18
C CYS A 17 -4.94 -3.24 0.95
N ASP A 18 -6.05 -2.69 1.42
CA ASP A 18 -6.32 -1.26 1.36
C ASP A 18 -5.34 -0.49 2.25
N MET A 19 -5.18 -0.96 3.50
CA MET A 19 -4.22 -0.40 4.45
C MET A 19 -2.80 -0.44 3.89
N TYR A 20 -2.40 -1.59 3.32
CA TYR A 20 -1.08 -1.75 2.72
C TYR A 20 -0.87 -0.81 1.53
N SER A 21 -1.88 -0.64 0.67
CA SER A 21 -1.83 0.30 -0.45
C SER A 21 -1.61 1.74 0.03
N HIS A 22 -2.29 2.17 1.10
CA HIS A 22 -2.09 3.48 1.71
C HIS A 22 -0.69 3.64 2.32
N ILE A 23 -0.19 2.62 3.01
CA ILE A 23 1.17 2.60 3.58
C ILE A 23 2.21 2.73 2.46
N LYS A 24 2.13 1.89 1.42
CA LYS A 24 3.04 1.95 0.27
C LYS A 24 3.03 3.32 -0.40
N ALA A 25 1.85 3.89 -0.64
CA ALA A 25 1.74 5.22 -1.22
C ALA A 25 2.38 6.29 -0.32
N PHE A 26 2.23 6.19 1.00
CA PHE A 26 2.85 7.11 1.94
C PHE A 26 4.39 6.97 1.95
N GLU A 27 4.93 5.75 1.95
CA GLU A 27 6.37 5.51 1.90
C GLU A 27 7.01 6.12 0.64
N VAL A 28 6.36 5.97 -0.52
CA VAL A 28 6.80 6.59 -1.77
C VAL A 28 6.76 8.12 -1.65
N LYS A 29 5.66 8.69 -1.14
CA LYS A 29 5.55 10.14 -0.90
C LYS A 29 6.62 10.65 0.06
N LEU A 30 6.93 9.88 1.11
CA LEU A 30 7.96 10.22 2.08
C LEU A 30 9.35 10.24 1.44
N ALA A 31 9.66 9.25 0.59
CA ALA A 31 10.91 9.23 -0.16
C ALA A 31 11.02 10.38 -1.16
N LEU A 32 9.94 10.71 -1.88
CA LEU A 32 9.90 11.86 -2.79
C LEU A 32 10.09 13.18 -2.03
N LEU A 33 9.40 13.35 -0.90
CA LEU A 33 9.51 14.53 -0.06
C LEU A 33 10.94 14.71 0.47
N LEU A 34 11.58 13.62 0.90
CA LEU A 34 12.98 13.63 1.34
C LEU A 34 13.90 14.17 0.23
N GLU A 35 13.78 13.64 -0.99
CA GLU A 35 14.60 14.10 -2.14
C GLU A 35 14.32 15.55 -2.52
N GLN A 36 13.07 16.00 -2.40
CA GLN A 36 12.69 17.38 -2.65
C GLN A 36 13.29 18.33 -1.61
N VAL A 37 13.25 17.99 -0.33
CA VAL A 37 13.85 18.79 0.75
C VAL A 37 15.38 18.88 0.57
N LYS A 38 16.06 17.78 0.22
CA LYS A 38 17.51 17.79 -0.11
C LYS A 38 17.83 18.77 -1.24
N LYS A 39 16.94 18.92 -2.22
CA LYS A 39 17.05 19.86 -3.34
C LYS A 39 16.50 21.25 -3.04
N HIS A 40 16.17 21.56 -1.78
CA HIS A 40 15.54 22.83 -1.38
C HIS A 40 14.23 23.14 -2.15
N ASN A 41 13.51 22.08 -2.57
CA ASN A 41 12.22 22.19 -3.21
C ASN A 41 11.11 21.92 -2.18
N PHE A 42 10.35 22.95 -1.83
CA PHE A 42 9.31 22.90 -0.81
C PHE A 42 7.89 22.89 -1.37
N ILE A 43 7.68 22.52 -2.64
CA ILE A 43 6.37 22.57 -3.32
C ILE A 43 5.24 21.81 -2.60
N HIS A 44 5.57 20.77 -1.83
CA HIS A 44 4.61 20.00 -1.03
C HIS A 44 4.60 20.37 0.46
N LEU A 45 5.36 21.39 0.84
CA LEU A 45 5.41 22.01 2.17
C LEU A 45 5.08 23.50 2.02
N PRO A 46 3.84 23.88 1.67
CA PRO A 46 3.49 25.25 1.31
C PRO A 46 3.79 26.26 2.42
N GLY A 47 3.65 25.86 3.70
CA GLY A 47 4.05 26.71 4.83
C GLY A 47 5.55 27.03 4.81
N THR A 48 6.39 26.03 4.56
CA THR A 48 7.85 26.20 4.41
C THR A 48 8.19 27.04 3.17
N GLN A 49 7.53 26.76 2.03
CA GLN A 49 7.74 27.50 0.80
C GLN A 49 7.43 28.99 0.98
N ASN A 50 6.29 29.32 1.59
CA ASN A 50 5.90 30.69 1.87
C ASN A 50 6.88 31.38 2.82
N LEU A 51 7.26 30.74 3.93
CA LEU A 51 8.24 31.29 4.88
C LEU A 51 9.60 31.57 4.22
N SER A 52 10.06 30.67 3.34
CA SER A 52 11.33 30.87 2.61
C SER A 52 11.27 32.04 1.62
N ALA A 53 10.10 32.30 1.04
CA ALA A 53 9.89 33.43 0.13
C ALA A 53 9.74 34.75 0.90
N GLU A 54 9.09 34.74 2.06
CA GLU A 54 8.90 35.91 2.92
C GLU A 54 10.19 36.35 3.63
N ASN A 55 11.09 35.41 3.95
CA ASN A 55 12.35 35.72 4.62
C ASN A 55 13.57 35.04 3.96
N PRO A 56 14.03 35.51 2.79
CA PRO A 56 15.13 34.89 2.05
C PRO A 56 16.48 34.96 2.77
N ALA A 57 16.64 35.89 3.72
CA ALA A 57 17.87 36.07 4.48
C ALA A 57 18.06 35.01 5.57
N VAL A 58 16.99 34.31 5.98
CA VAL A 58 17.03 33.25 6.98
C VAL A 58 16.77 31.91 6.27
N PRO A 59 17.82 31.10 6.02
CA PRO A 59 17.64 29.84 5.32
C PRO A 59 16.82 28.85 6.16
N PHE A 60 15.95 28.10 5.49
CA PHE A 60 15.24 26.99 6.11
C PHE A 60 16.25 25.89 6.52
N PRO A 61 16.17 25.33 7.73
CA PRO A 61 17.08 24.28 8.20
C PRO A 61 16.75 22.93 7.54
N ALA A 62 17.09 22.79 6.26
CA ALA A 62 16.77 21.63 5.44
C ALA A 62 17.41 20.35 6.01
N GLU A 63 18.60 20.43 6.58
CA GLU A 63 19.35 19.29 7.13
C GLU A 63 18.58 18.62 8.28
N LYS A 64 18.04 19.40 9.21
CA LYS A 64 17.22 18.87 10.32
C LYS A 64 15.94 18.21 9.81
N CYS A 65 15.34 18.76 8.75
CA CYS A 65 14.16 18.18 8.13
C CYS A 65 14.50 16.85 7.44
N VAL A 66 15.64 16.78 6.74
CA VAL A 66 16.17 15.56 6.13
C VAL A 66 16.38 14.48 7.19
N GLU A 67 17.08 14.79 8.28
CA GLU A 67 17.30 13.86 9.40
C GLU A 67 15.97 13.31 9.95
N ALA A 68 15.00 14.19 10.21
CA ALA A 68 13.67 13.79 10.69
C ALA A 68 12.91 12.89 9.70
N LEU A 69 12.99 13.18 8.40
CA LEU A 69 12.36 12.37 7.36
C LEU A 69 13.05 11.02 7.17
N GLU A 70 14.37 10.94 7.32
CA GLU A 70 15.13 9.68 7.28
C GLU A 70 14.80 8.80 8.49
N MET A 71 14.74 9.37 9.69
CA MET A 71 14.28 8.67 10.89
C MET A 71 12.85 8.16 10.71
N LEU A 72 11.93 9.01 10.23
CA LEU A 72 10.54 8.60 9.99
C LEU A 72 10.44 7.46 8.97
N LYS A 73 11.26 7.50 7.92
CA LYS A 73 11.31 6.44 6.90
C LYS A 73 11.81 5.11 7.49
N ALA A 74 12.83 5.17 8.33
CA ALA A 74 13.34 3.98 9.03
C ALA A 74 12.28 3.37 9.95
N GLU A 75 11.61 4.20 10.75
CA GLU A 75 10.52 3.76 11.64
C GLU A 75 9.37 3.11 10.87
N PHE A 76 9.01 3.63 9.70
CA PHE A 76 8.00 3.00 8.83
C PHE A 76 8.44 1.60 8.36
N GLY A 77 9.69 1.46 7.91
CA GLY A 77 10.25 0.18 7.48
C GLY A 77 10.29 -0.87 8.59
N VAL A 78 10.50 -0.44 9.84
CA VAL A 78 10.41 -1.33 11.01
C VAL A 78 8.95 -1.65 11.34
N ARG A 79 8.09 -0.63 11.47
CA ARG A 79 6.69 -0.78 11.89
C ARG A 79 5.86 -1.64 10.95
N PHE A 80 6.08 -1.51 9.64
CA PHE A 80 5.30 -2.21 8.62
C PHE A 80 6.04 -3.37 7.95
N ARG A 81 7.16 -3.81 8.54
CA ARG A 81 8.00 -4.91 8.02
C ARG A 81 7.18 -6.14 7.62
N GLN A 82 6.27 -6.58 8.49
CA GLN A 82 5.50 -7.80 8.22
C GLN A 82 4.59 -7.67 6.99
N LEU A 83 4.05 -6.48 6.73
CA LEU A 83 3.25 -6.24 5.53
C LEU A 83 4.10 -6.26 4.27
N HIS A 84 5.38 -5.85 4.35
CA HIS A 84 6.30 -6.00 3.23
C HIS A 84 6.71 -7.45 2.98
N VAL A 85 6.88 -8.24 4.04
CA VAL A 85 7.13 -9.68 3.92
C VAL A 85 5.95 -10.36 3.23
N ASN A 86 4.72 -10.03 3.62
CA ASN A 86 3.50 -10.63 3.08
C ASN A 86 2.96 -9.88 1.84
N ALA A 87 3.80 -9.09 1.16
CA ALA A 87 3.33 -8.22 0.09
C ALA A 87 2.72 -8.98 -1.09
N LYS A 88 3.21 -10.20 -1.36
CA LYS A 88 2.73 -11.04 -2.46
C LYS A 88 1.34 -11.60 -2.16
N GLU A 89 1.16 -12.12 -0.96
CA GLU A 89 -0.11 -12.65 -0.45
C GLU A 89 -1.17 -11.55 -0.38
N ILE A 90 -0.80 -10.36 0.13
CA ILE A 90 -1.70 -9.20 0.17
C ILE A 90 -2.14 -8.81 -1.25
N ARG A 91 -1.25 -8.83 -2.24
CA ARG A 91 -1.58 -8.50 -3.63
C ARG A 91 -2.43 -9.58 -4.30
N LEU A 92 -2.15 -10.85 -4.03
CA LEU A 92 -2.97 -11.96 -4.49
C LEU A 92 -4.40 -11.84 -3.95
N PHE A 93 -4.54 -11.53 -2.66
CA PHE A 93 -5.85 -11.25 -2.06
C PHE A 93 -6.53 -10.02 -2.66
N GLN A 94 -5.76 -8.95 -2.94
CA GLN A 94 -6.30 -7.73 -3.52
C GLN A 94 -6.82 -7.91 -4.94
N ASN A 95 -6.11 -8.71 -5.75
CA ASN A 95 -6.51 -8.99 -7.12
C ASN A 95 -5.90 -10.32 -7.60
N PRO A 96 -6.63 -11.44 -7.45
CA PRO A 96 -6.13 -12.74 -7.87
C PRO A 96 -6.04 -12.88 -9.40
N PHE A 97 -6.73 -12.01 -10.16
CA PHE A 97 -6.77 -12.07 -11.63
C PHE A 97 -5.51 -11.52 -12.33
N VAL A 98 -4.65 -10.83 -11.60
CA VAL A 98 -3.38 -10.29 -12.10
C VAL A 98 -2.18 -10.79 -11.29
N ALA A 99 -2.42 -11.73 -10.37
CA ALA A 99 -1.36 -12.35 -9.58
C ALA A 99 -0.52 -13.28 -10.47
N ASP A 100 0.78 -13.29 -10.23
CA ASP A 100 1.69 -14.23 -10.89
C ASP A 100 1.48 -15.63 -10.30
N ILE A 101 1.05 -16.58 -11.14
CA ILE A 101 0.81 -17.96 -10.73
C ILE A 101 2.13 -18.62 -10.30
N ASP A 102 3.23 -18.36 -10.99
CA ASP A 102 4.52 -19.01 -10.70
C ASP A 102 5.10 -18.54 -9.38
N GLU A 103 4.77 -17.33 -8.94
CA GLU A 103 5.18 -16.78 -7.65
C GLU A 103 4.22 -17.10 -6.48
N ALA A 104 3.02 -17.63 -6.75
CA ALA A 104 2.07 -18.01 -5.72
C ALA A 104 2.52 -19.28 -4.99
N GLN A 105 1.98 -19.53 -3.78
CA GLN A 105 2.24 -20.80 -3.09
C GLN A 105 1.77 -21.98 -3.95
N PRO A 106 2.53 -23.10 -4.01
CA PRO A 106 2.18 -24.25 -4.84
C PRO A 106 0.76 -24.78 -4.61
N SER A 107 0.23 -24.67 -3.39
CA SER A 107 -1.14 -25.07 -3.05
C SER A 107 -2.22 -24.23 -3.72
N TYR A 108 -1.90 -23.01 -4.18
CA TYR A 108 -2.86 -22.12 -4.84
C TYR A 108 -2.76 -22.17 -6.36
N GLN A 109 -1.64 -22.63 -6.94
CA GLN A 109 -1.34 -22.40 -8.36
C GLN A 109 -2.40 -22.97 -9.31
N PHE A 110 -2.86 -24.20 -9.07
CA PHE A 110 -3.92 -24.80 -9.90
C PHE A 110 -5.26 -24.09 -9.72
N GLU A 111 -5.71 -23.89 -8.49
CA GLU A 111 -6.94 -23.14 -8.18
C GLU A 111 -6.91 -21.72 -8.76
N LEU A 112 -5.76 -21.05 -8.67
CA LEU A 112 -5.56 -19.71 -9.20
C LEU A 112 -5.59 -19.71 -10.72
N SER A 113 -5.00 -20.73 -11.37
CA SER A 113 -5.06 -20.87 -12.82
C SER A 113 -6.50 -21.06 -13.31
N GLU A 114 -7.32 -21.84 -12.60
CA GLU A 114 -8.74 -22.03 -12.91
C GLU A 114 -9.53 -20.74 -12.69
N LEU A 115 -9.32 -20.09 -11.54
CA LEU A 115 -9.96 -18.82 -11.21
C LEU A 115 -9.64 -17.73 -12.25
N GLN A 116 -8.37 -17.58 -12.62
CA GLN A 116 -7.91 -16.58 -13.61
C GLN A 116 -8.45 -16.82 -15.02
N ASN A 117 -8.86 -18.05 -15.35
CA ASN A 117 -9.42 -18.40 -16.66
C ASN A 117 -10.95 -18.52 -16.63
N CYS A 118 -11.62 -18.22 -15.51
CA CYS A 118 -13.07 -18.23 -15.40
C CYS A 118 -13.68 -16.84 -15.63
N ASP A 119 -14.28 -16.61 -16.80
CA ASP A 119 -14.89 -15.32 -17.13
C ASP A 119 -16.08 -14.95 -16.21
N VAL A 120 -16.84 -15.95 -15.76
CA VAL A 120 -17.93 -15.75 -14.79
C VAL A 120 -17.39 -15.15 -13.48
N LEU A 121 -16.24 -15.64 -12.99
CA LEU A 121 -15.62 -15.11 -11.77
C LEU A 121 -14.98 -13.74 -12.02
N LYS A 122 -14.39 -13.48 -13.19
CA LYS A 122 -13.89 -12.14 -13.56
C LYS A 122 -15.00 -11.09 -13.55
N ASP A 123 -16.14 -11.43 -14.13
CA ASP A 123 -17.30 -10.56 -14.21
C ASP A 123 -17.92 -10.34 -12.83
N ALA A 124 -17.91 -11.38 -11.97
CA ALA A 124 -18.33 -11.26 -10.58
C ALA A 124 -17.35 -10.44 -9.73
N PHE A 125 -16.06 -10.38 -10.05
CA PHE A 125 -15.06 -9.71 -9.22
C PHE A 125 -15.22 -8.19 -9.16
N LYS A 126 -15.41 -7.52 -10.31
CA LYS A 126 -15.46 -6.05 -10.39
C LYS A 126 -16.63 -5.38 -9.64
N PRO A 127 -17.88 -5.88 -9.72
CA PRO A 127 -19.01 -5.23 -9.07
C PRO A 127 -19.13 -5.55 -7.57
N ASN A 128 -18.49 -6.62 -7.09
CA ASN A 128 -18.61 -7.08 -5.71
C ASN A 128 -17.48 -6.55 -4.82
N SER A 129 -17.71 -6.49 -3.51
CA SER A 129 -16.61 -6.30 -2.56
C SER A 129 -15.70 -7.53 -2.55
N LEU A 130 -14.43 -7.35 -2.15
CA LEU A 130 -13.51 -8.50 -2.02
C LEU A 130 -14.07 -9.57 -1.06
N ILE A 131 -14.67 -9.13 0.05
CA ILE A 131 -15.27 -10.03 1.05
C ILE A 131 -16.37 -10.87 0.39
N ASP A 132 -17.30 -10.24 -0.32
CA ASP A 132 -18.43 -10.93 -0.94
C ASP A 132 -17.97 -11.86 -2.07
N PHE A 133 -17.00 -11.42 -2.88
CA PHE A 133 -16.42 -12.21 -3.95
C PHE A 133 -15.84 -13.52 -3.42
N TYR A 134 -14.95 -13.43 -2.43
CA TYR A 134 -14.33 -14.62 -1.86
C TYR A 134 -15.31 -15.47 -1.08
N ALA A 135 -16.30 -14.89 -0.38
CA ALA A 135 -17.34 -15.66 0.30
C ALA A 135 -18.15 -16.52 -0.69
N ALA A 136 -18.37 -16.02 -1.91
CA ALA A 136 -19.13 -16.70 -2.96
C ALA A 136 -18.37 -17.79 -3.72
N LEU A 137 -17.03 -17.92 -3.57
CA LEU A 137 -16.27 -18.95 -4.29
C LEU A 137 -16.72 -20.38 -3.87
N PRO A 138 -16.87 -21.35 -4.79
CA PRO A 138 -17.16 -22.73 -4.40
C PRO A 138 -16.04 -23.35 -3.55
N ASN A 139 -16.34 -23.85 -2.33
CA ASN A 139 -15.34 -24.44 -1.43
C ASN A 139 -14.72 -25.73 -1.98
N ASP A 140 -15.49 -26.46 -2.78
CA ASP A 140 -15.12 -27.71 -3.44
C ASP A 140 -14.14 -27.47 -4.61
N THR A 141 -14.17 -26.29 -5.23
CA THR A 141 -13.25 -25.90 -6.31
C THR A 141 -12.06 -25.09 -5.81
N TYR A 142 -12.26 -24.20 -4.84
CA TYR A 142 -11.23 -23.27 -4.35
C TYR A 142 -10.93 -23.39 -2.84
N PRO A 143 -10.70 -24.60 -2.31
CA PRO A 143 -10.51 -24.79 -0.87
C PRO A 143 -9.25 -24.09 -0.34
N ASN A 144 -8.15 -24.05 -1.10
CA ASN A 144 -6.91 -23.43 -0.63
C ASN A 144 -6.99 -21.90 -0.70
N ILE A 145 -7.57 -21.34 -1.77
CA ILE A 145 -7.76 -19.90 -1.90
C ILE A 145 -8.74 -19.36 -0.84
N LYS A 146 -9.83 -20.06 -0.54
CA LYS A 146 -10.78 -19.59 0.49
C LYS A 146 -10.25 -19.64 1.92
N ASN A 147 -9.42 -20.62 2.26
CA ASN A 147 -8.90 -20.81 3.62
C ASN A 147 -7.74 -19.86 3.99
N THR A 148 -7.45 -18.84 3.18
CA THR A 148 -6.44 -17.81 3.47
C THR A 148 -6.99 -16.57 4.16
N GLN A 149 -8.30 -16.52 4.46
CA GLN A 149 -8.97 -15.41 5.14
C GLN A 149 -8.95 -15.51 6.65
#